data_AF-A0A554RZL6-F1
#
_entry.id   AF-A0A554RZL6-F1
#
_cell.length_a   1.000
_cell.length_b   1.000
_cell.length_c   1.000
_cell.angle_alpha   90.00
_cell.angle_beta   90.00
_cell.angle_gamma   90.00
#
_symmetry.space_group_name_H-M   'P 1'
#
loop_
_entity.id
_entity.type
_entity.pdbx_description
1 polymer ?
#
loop_
_entity_poly.entity_id
_entity_poly.type
_entity_poly.pdbx_seq_one_letter_code
_entity_poly.pdbx_strand_id
1 'polypeptide(L)'
;MSYDTTVEGYLKRCKQRRDAGSLQDLLYAALELRLGVEMRLAESVQAVDGLTVARRRQWKVVHLANMLQTVKWSNGDDVLVMLYHLKDPDETFELHYFPVTKRLTETVGRLGDFLHRNERLVSDQAAVHRELTTLVKEGYGDLLMASSGELLGLPQLDPKTGSLNVILKFPDGDPRAAALQDAFKSGRQYRIDWVTITPVGQPTFYDAEPAAAASDSEGA
;
A
#
# COMPACT_ATOMS: atom_id res chain seq x y z
N MET A 1 7.85 -18.71 16.24
CA MET A 1 7.86 -17.67 15.18
C MET A 1 6.58 -16.85 15.35
N SER A 2 6.69 -15.53 15.45
CA SER A 2 5.51 -14.65 15.46
C SER A 2 4.98 -14.50 14.03
N TYR A 3 3.66 -14.47 13.86
CA TYR A 3 3.06 -14.16 12.56
C TYR A 3 3.23 -12.67 12.29
N ASP A 4 3.84 -12.33 11.16
CA ASP A 4 4.07 -10.95 10.74
C ASP A 4 2.79 -10.36 10.12
N THR A 5 2.14 -9.46 10.87
CA THR A 5 0.90 -8.79 10.49
C THR A 5 1.12 -7.44 9.80
N THR A 6 2.36 -7.12 9.40
CA THR A 6 2.63 -5.93 8.58
C THR A 6 2.17 -6.14 7.15
N VAL A 7 2.01 -5.04 6.40
CA VAL A 7 1.65 -5.10 4.97
C VAL A 7 2.71 -5.87 4.18
N GLU A 8 3.98 -5.67 4.54
CA GLU A 8 5.14 -6.36 3.97
C GLU A 8 5.07 -7.88 4.22
N GLY A 9 4.70 -8.29 5.43
CA GLY A 9 4.47 -9.68 5.79
C GLY A 9 3.37 -10.34 4.97
N TYR A 10 2.22 -9.65 4.82
CA TYR A 10 1.10 -10.10 3.98
C TYR A 10 1.49 -10.19 2.50
N LEU A 11 2.15 -9.18 1.94
CA LEU A 11 2.62 -9.17 0.56
C LEU A 11 3.60 -10.33 0.29
N LYS A 12 4.54 -10.58 1.19
CA LYS A 12 5.49 -11.69 1.06
C LYS A 12 4.78 -13.04 0.96
N ARG A 13 3.81 -13.31 1.84
CA ARG A 13 3.04 -14.57 1.81
C ARG A 13 2.12 -14.66 0.61
N CYS A 14 1.47 -13.55 0.24
CA CYS A 14 0.66 -13.46 -0.97
C CYS A 14 1.49 -13.84 -2.21
N LYS A 15 2.69 -13.28 -2.37
CA LYS A 15 3.60 -13.62 -3.47
C LYS A 15 3.97 -15.10 -3.49
N GLN A 16 4.39 -15.65 -2.36
CA GLN A 16 4.76 -17.06 -2.25
C GLN A 16 3.61 -17.99 -2.68
N ARG A 17 2.38 -17.67 -2.26
CA ARG A 17 1.18 -18.44 -2.61
C ARG A 17 0.78 -18.27 -4.07
N ARG A 18 0.77 -17.03 -4.57
CA ARG A 18 0.53 -16.71 -5.98
C ARG A 18 1.46 -17.49 -6.90
N ASP A 19 2.76 -17.49 -6.58
CA ASP A 19 3.80 -18.12 -7.40
C ASP A 19 3.72 -19.67 -7.36
N ALA A 20 3.16 -20.26 -6.29
CA ALA A 20 2.87 -21.70 -6.21
C ALA A 20 1.70 -22.12 -7.12
N GLY A 21 0.72 -21.23 -7.32
CA GLY A 21 -0.26 -21.31 -8.42
C GLY A 21 -1.36 -22.37 -8.29
N SER A 22 -1.37 -23.20 -7.25
CA SER A 22 -2.50 -24.12 -7.01
C SER A 22 -3.78 -23.33 -6.66
N LEU A 23 -4.97 -23.89 -6.87
CA LEU A 23 -6.21 -23.22 -6.47
C LEU A 23 -6.24 -22.90 -4.96
N GLN A 24 -5.78 -23.84 -4.14
CA GLN A 24 -5.66 -23.64 -2.69
C GLN A 24 -4.72 -22.47 -2.39
N ASP A 25 -3.55 -22.43 -3.04
CA ASP A 25 -2.61 -21.34 -2.82
C ASP A 25 -3.19 -20.00 -3.29
N LEU A 26 -3.92 -19.95 -4.40
CA LEU A 26 -4.58 -18.72 -4.85
C LEU A 26 -5.66 -18.23 -3.88
N LEU A 27 -6.42 -19.13 -3.25
CA LEU A 27 -7.37 -18.76 -2.19
C LEU A 27 -6.64 -18.19 -0.96
N TYR A 28 -5.51 -18.79 -0.56
CA TYR A 28 -4.69 -18.23 0.52
C TYR A 28 -4.03 -16.90 0.11
N ALA A 29 -3.60 -16.76 -1.13
CA ALA A 29 -3.05 -15.51 -1.65
C ALA A 29 -4.12 -14.40 -1.62
N ALA A 30 -5.36 -14.72 -2.00
CA ALA A 30 -6.49 -13.81 -1.91
C ALA A 30 -6.78 -13.35 -0.47
N LEU A 31 -6.71 -14.28 0.50
CA LEU A 31 -6.83 -13.95 1.92
C LEU A 31 -5.71 -13.01 2.40
N GLU A 32 -4.45 -13.39 2.14
CA GLU A 32 -3.28 -12.60 2.53
C GLU A 32 -3.31 -11.20 1.89
N LEU A 33 -3.69 -11.11 0.62
CA LEU A 33 -3.84 -9.83 -0.09
C LEU A 33 -4.92 -8.95 0.54
N ARG A 34 -6.08 -9.52 0.88
CA ARG A 34 -7.15 -8.78 1.55
C ARG A 34 -6.69 -8.24 2.90
N LEU A 35 -6.02 -9.06 3.71
CA LEU A 35 -5.49 -8.65 5.01
C LEU A 35 -4.41 -7.55 4.86
N GLY A 36 -3.58 -7.63 3.83
CA GLY A 36 -2.62 -6.58 3.49
C GLY A 36 -3.28 -5.25 3.14
N VAL A 37 -4.36 -5.27 2.34
CA VAL A 37 -5.15 -4.06 2.02
C VAL A 37 -5.83 -3.50 3.27
N GLU A 38 -6.41 -4.35 4.12
CA GLU A 38 -7.01 -3.93 5.39
C GLU A 38 -5.98 -3.25 6.29
N MET A 39 -4.78 -3.83 6.42
CA MET A 39 -3.68 -3.26 7.20
C MET A 39 -3.23 -1.90 6.64
N ARG A 40 -3.03 -1.80 5.32
CA ARG A 40 -2.60 -0.55 4.68
C ARG A 40 -3.62 0.57 4.86
N LEU A 41 -4.90 0.26 4.65
CA LEU A 41 -5.99 1.20 4.91
C LEU A 41 -6.06 1.62 6.38
N ALA A 42 -5.81 0.70 7.31
CA ALA A 42 -5.78 0.99 8.73
C ALA A 42 -4.62 1.93 9.10
N GLU A 43 -3.42 1.73 8.54
CA GLU A 43 -2.28 2.66 8.67
C GLU A 43 -2.68 4.07 8.21
N SER A 44 -3.30 4.19 7.04
CA SER A 44 -3.75 5.47 6.51
C SER A 44 -4.83 6.13 7.36
N VAL A 45 -5.79 5.37 7.88
CA VAL A 45 -6.84 5.89 8.78
C VAL A 45 -6.24 6.34 10.12
N GLN A 46 -5.21 5.65 10.61
CA GLN A 46 -4.49 6.08 11.81
C GLN A 46 -3.79 7.43 11.60
N ALA A 47 -3.35 7.72 10.38
CA ALA A 47 -2.72 8.99 10.05
C ALA A 47 -3.69 10.19 9.97
N VAL A 48 -5.01 9.96 10.04
CA VAL A 48 -6.01 11.02 9.99
C VAL A 48 -6.29 11.59 11.38
N ASP A 49 -6.19 12.91 11.56
CA ASP A 49 -6.55 13.60 12.80
C ASP A 49 -8.06 13.73 13.00
N GLY A 50 -8.48 13.90 14.25
CA GLY A 50 -9.89 14.14 14.59
C GLY A 50 -10.81 12.92 14.47
N LEU A 51 -10.31 11.75 14.07
CA LEU A 51 -11.11 10.52 14.08
C LEU A 51 -11.30 9.96 15.49
N THR A 52 -12.53 9.55 15.80
CA THR A 52 -12.87 8.87 17.04
C THR A 52 -12.23 7.49 17.12
N VAL A 53 -12.03 6.97 18.35
CA VAL A 53 -11.49 5.62 18.59
C VAL A 53 -12.33 4.55 17.88
N ALA A 54 -13.65 4.70 17.86
CA ALA A 54 -14.55 3.76 17.18
C ALA A 54 -14.35 3.72 15.66
N ARG A 55 -14.05 4.87 15.04
CA ARG A 55 -13.73 4.96 13.61
C ARG A 55 -12.37 4.32 13.31
N ARG A 56 -11.37 4.55 14.15
CA ARG A 56 -10.02 3.95 14.00
C ARG A 56 -9.98 2.43 14.17
N ARG A 57 -10.98 1.83 14.85
CA ARG A 57 -11.10 0.38 15.08
C ARG A 57 -11.89 -0.37 14.02
N GLN A 58 -12.36 0.30 12.96
CA GLN A 58 -12.98 -0.41 11.84
C GLN A 58 -11.96 -1.30 11.14
N TRP A 59 -12.42 -2.45 10.65
CA TRP A 59 -11.57 -3.43 9.94
C TRP A 59 -12.07 -3.71 8.52
N LYS A 60 -13.33 -3.36 8.21
CA LYS A 60 -13.90 -3.59 6.89
C LYS A 60 -13.28 -2.64 5.88
N VAL A 61 -12.67 -3.19 4.82
CA VAL A 61 -12.08 -2.44 3.68
C VAL A 61 -12.97 -1.28 3.23
N VAL A 62 -14.26 -1.55 2.94
CA VAL A 62 -15.21 -0.52 2.45
C VAL A 62 -15.38 0.63 3.46
N HIS A 63 -15.44 0.33 4.76
CA HIS A 63 -15.57 1.37 5.78
C HIS A 63 -14.29 2.19 5.91
N LEU A 64 -13.13 1.54 5.87
CA LEU A 64 -11.83 2.23 5.94
C LEU A 64 -11.62 3.14 4.72
N ALA A 65 -11.87 2.62 3.51
CA ALA A 65 -11.77 3.39 2.26
C ALA A 65 -12.71 4.60 2.26
N ASN A 66 -13.98 4.42 2.66
CA ASN A 66 -14.94 5.52 2.74
C ASN A 66 -14.53 6.59 3.77
N MET A 67 -13.87 6.20 4.87
CA MET A 67 -13.34 7.19 5.83
C MET A 67 -12.25 8.05 5.22
N LEU A 68 -11.34 7.46 4.44
CA LEU A 68 -10.26 8.22 3.78
C LEU A 68 -10.81 9.22 2.75
N GLN A 69 -11.90 8.88 2.05
CA GLN A 69 -12.58 9.81 1.13
C GLN A 69 -13.18 11.04 1.83
N THR A 70 -13.46 10.97 3.15
CA THR A 70 -13.97 12.14 3.88
C THR A 70 -12.89 13.21 4.13
N VAL A 71 -11.62 12.85 3.97
CA VAL A 71 -10.48 13.77 4.06
C VAL A 71 -10.38 14.48 2.70
N LYS A 72 -11.01 15.66 2.61
CA LYS A 72 -11.35 16.43 1.38
C LYS A 72 -10.15 16.94 0.54
N TRP A 73 -9.21 16.09 0.16
CA TRP A 73 -8.00 16.48 -0.57
C TRP A 73 -7.78 15.71 -1.88
N SER A 74 -8.50 14.62 -2.15
CA SER A 74 -8.34 13.85 -3.38
C SER A 74 -9.61 13.09 -3.78
N ASN A 75 -9.67 12.66 -5.04
CA ASN A 75 -10.70 11.75 -5.55
C ASN A 75 -10.49 10.29 -5.09
N GLY A 76 -9.61 10.05 -4.11
CA GLY A 76 -9.31 8.74 -3.54
C GLY A 76 -8.17 7.98 -4.22
N ASP A 77 -7.87 8.29 -5.49
CA ASP A 77 -6.83 7.62 -6.29
C ASP A 77 -5.61 8.51 -6.60
N ASP A 78 -5.58 9.73 -6.07
CA ASP A 78 -4.51 10.66 -6.36
C ASP A 78 -3.22 10.29 -5.59
N VAL A 79 -2.10 10.33 -6.31
CA VAL A 79 -0.75 10.18 -5.75
C VAL A 79 -0.29 11.54 -5.26
N LEU A 80 0.37 11.58 -4.11
CA LEU A 80 1.00 12.81 -3.61
C LEU A 80 2.51 12.63 -3.59
N VAL A 81 3.22 13.62 -4.16
CA VAL A 81 4.67 13.75 -4.07
C VAL A 81 4.96 14.95 -3.19
N MET A 82 5.70 14.74 -2.11
CA MET A 82 6.10 15.77 -1.16
C MET A 82 7.61 15.96 -1.21
N LEU A 83 8.03 17.21 -1.41
CA LEU A 83 9.41 17.63 -1.40
C LEU A 83 9.71 18.36 -0.09
N TYR A 84 10.57 17.77 0.72
CA TYR A 84 11.12 18.39 1.93
C TYR A 84 12.47 19.00 1.61
N HIS A 85 12.53 20.33 1.57
CA HIS A 85 13.75 21.09 1.42
C HIS A 85 14.25 21.50 2.80
N LEU A 86 15.34 20.90 3.26
CA LEU A 86 16.02 21.29 4.50
C LEU A 86 17.13 22.29 4.19
N LYS A 87 17.32 23.25 5.09
CA LYS A 87 18.47 24.16 5.04
C LYS A 87 19.57 23.72 6.00
N ASP A 88 20.79 24.09 5.66
CA ASP A 88 22.01 23.96 6.46
C ASP A 88 22.24 22.54 7.04
N PRO A 89 22.74 21.58 6.23
CA PRO A 89 23.05 21.68 4.79
C PRO A 89 21.80 21.70 3.91
N ASP A 90 21.95 22.15 2.67
CA ASP A 90 20.87 22.12 1.68
C ASP A 90 20.63 20.68 1.20
N GLU A 91 19.49 20.11 1.56
CA GLU A 91 19.11 18.73 1.26
C GLU A 91 17.65 18.70 0.83
N THR A 92 17.33 17.87 -0.16
CA THR A 92 15.94 17.67 -0.60
C THR A 92 15.57 16.21 -0.53
N PHE A 93 14.47 15.91 0.15
CA PHE A 93 13.89 14.57 0.21
C PHE A 93 12.56 14.54 -0.54
N GLU A 94 12.42 13.55 -1.42
CA GLU A 94 11.16 13.24 -2.09
C GLU A 94 10.47 12.08 -1.37
N LEU A 95 9.23 12.30 -0.96
CA LEU A 95 8.40 11.35 -0.22
C LEU A 95 7.07 11.17 -0.95
N HIS A 96 6.59 9.94 -0.98
CA HIS A 96 5.43 9.57 -1.77
C HIS A 96 4.28 9.05 -0.93
N TYR A 97 3.07 9.41 -1.31
CA TYR A 97 1.85 8.75 -0.88
C TYR A 97 1.21 8.09 -2.10
N PHE A 98 1.11 6.77 -2.05
CA PHE A 98 0.32 5.99 -3.01
C PHE A 98 -0.94 5.49 -2.30
N PRO A 99 -2.14 5.87 -2.75
CA PRO A 99 -3.37 5.47 -2.09
C PRO A 99 -3.67 3.98 -2.32
N VAL A 100 -4.45 3.41 -1.40
CA VAL A 100 -5.23 2.20 -1.70
C VAL A 100 -6.37 2.63 -2.63
N THR A 101 -6.19 2.33 -3.92
CA THR A 101 -7.11 2.81 -4.95
C THR A 101 -8.50 2.19 -4.85
N LYS A 102 -9.48 2.84 -5.48
CA LYS A 102 -10.83 2.29 -5.65
C LYS A 102 -10.79 0.94 -6.36
N ARG A 103 -9.97 0.81 -7.40
CA ARG A 103 -9.77 -0.46 -8.13
C ARG A 103 -9.25 -1.57 -7.21
N LEU A 104 -8.26 -1.28 -6.38
CA LEU A 104 -7.73 -2.26 -5.44
C LEU A 104 -8.81 -2.69 -4.44
N THR A 105 -9.59 -1.72 -3.94
CA THR A 105 -10.74 -1.98 -3.06
C THR A 105 -11.79 -2.89 -3.72
N GLU A 106 -12.14 -2.63 -4.99
CA GLU A 106 -13.05 -3.46 -5.78
C GLU A 106 -12.47 -4.85 -6.03
N THR A 107 -11.18 -4.94 -6.32
CA THR A 107 -10.45 -6.20 -6.55
C THR A 107 -10.49 -7.08 -5.31
N VAL A 108 -10.16 -6.55 -4.13
CA VAL A 108 -10.24 -7.34 -2.88
C VAL A 108 -11.67 -7.63 -2.44
N GLY A 109 -12.63 -6.79 -2.85
CA GLY A 109 -14.06 -7.08 -2.73
C GLY A 109 -14.43 -8.35 -3.48
N ARG A 110 -14.10 -8.42 -4.77
CA ARG A 110 -14.31 -9.61 -5.62
C ARG A 110 -13.56 -10.84 -5.12
N LEU A 111 -12.32 -10.67 -4.66
CA LEU A 111 -11.57 -11.76 -4.02
C LEU A 111 -12.28 -12.30 -2.78
N GLY A 112 -12.91 -11.42 -2.00
CA GLY A 112 -13.73 -11.80 -0.84
C GLY A 112 -14.86 -12.77 -1.18
N ASP A 113 -15.49 -12.63 -2.35
CA ASP A 113 -16.57 -13.52 -2.80
C ASP A 113 -16.10 -14.97 -2.98
N PHE A 114 -14.81 -15.20 -3.27
CA PHE A 114 -14.20 -16.53 -3.34
C PHE A 114 -13.82 -17.11 -1.97
N LEU A 115 -13.65 -16.26 -0.95
CA LEU A 115 -13.34 -16.67 0.43
C LEU A 115 -14.60 -17.06 1.22
N HIS A 116 -15.78 -16.86 0.63
CA HIS A 116 -17.05 -17.30 1.16
C HIS A 116 -17.54 -18.57 0.46
N ARG A 117 -18.72 -19.06 0.84
CA ARG A 117 -19.35 -20.19 0.14
C ARG A 117 -19.54 -19.81 -1.34
N ASN A 118 -18.82 -20.50 -2.22
CA ASN A 118 -18.83 -20.24 -3.65
C ASN A 118 -19.05 -21.54 -4.44
N GLU A 119 -20.23 -21.66 -5.05
CA GLU A 119 -20.63 -22.88 -5.78
C GLU A 119 -19.86 -23.06 -7.09
N ARG A 120 -19.27 -21.98 -7.64
CA ARG A 120 -18.43 -22.02 -8.84
C ARG A 120 -17.12 -22.77 -8.61
N LEU A 121 -16.64 -22.86 -7.37
CA LEU A 121 -15.47 -23.68 -7.03
C LEU A 121 -15.70 -25.16 -7.33
N VAL A 122 -16.96 -25.61 -7.29
CA VAL A 122 -17.35 -27.00 -7.60
C VAL A 122 -17.77 -27.13 -9.06
N SER A 123 -18.53 -26.17 -9.60
CA SER A 123 -19.11 -26.27 -10.94
C SER A 123 -18.20 -25.82 -12.09
N ASP A 124 -17.21 -24.95 -11.84
CA ASP A 124 -16.29 -24.43 -12.86
C ASP A 124 -14.94 -24.02 -12.27
N GLN A 125 -14.21 -25.01 -11.75
CA GLN A 125 -12.93 -24.81 -11.09
C GLN A 125 -11.89 -24.13 -11.99
N ALA A 126 -11.91 -24.42 -13.30
CA ALA A 126 -10.94 -23.87 -14.26
C ALA A 126 -11.15 -22.37 -14.51
N ALA A 127 -12.41 -21.91 -14.64
CA ALA A 127 -12.68 -20.48 -14.75
C ALA A 127 -12.36 -19.74 -13.45
N VAL A 128 -12.69 -20.32 -12.29
CA VAL A 128 -12.36 -19.71 -11.00
C VAL A 128 -10.85 -19.59 -10.82
N HIS A 129 -10.08 -20.63 -11.18
CA HIS A 129 -8.62 -20.60 -11.11
C HIS A 129 -8.03 -19.47 -11.96
N ARG A 130 -8.48 -19.31 -13.21
CA ARG A 130 -8.05 -18.20 -14.07
C ARG A 130 -8.42 -16.84 -13.49
N GLU A 131 -9.65 -16.68 -13.00
CA GLU A 131 -10.11 -15.42 -12.42
C GLU A 131 -9.32 -15.05 -11.17
N LEU A 132 -9.09 -15.99 -10.25
CA LEU A 132 -8.26 -15.79 -9.06
C LEU A 132 -6.82 -15.45 -9.43
N THR A 133 -6.24 -16.14 -10.41
CA THR A 133 -4.87 -15.85 -10.88
C THR A 133 -4.74 -14.38 -11.31
N THR A 134 -5.69 -13.90 -12.12
CA THR A 134 -5.71 -12.50 -12.57
C THR A 134 -5.91 -11.53 -11.41
N LEU A 135 -6.94 -11.75 -10.57
CA LEU A 135 -7.25 -10.83 -9.47
C LEU A 135 -6.15 -10.75 -8.42
N VAL A 136 -5.53 -11.88 -8.07
CA VAL A 136 -4.40 -11.92 -7.13
C VAL A 136 -3.19 -11.21 -7.74
N LYS A 137 -2.89 -11.43 -9.03
CA LYS A 137 -1.76 -10.77 -9.69
C LYS A 137 -1.93 -9.25 -9.72
N GLU A 138 -3.09 -8.78 -10.17
CA GLU A 138 -3.39 -7.35 -10.26
C GLU A 138 -3.41 -6.71 -8.87
N GLY A 139 -4.16 -7.28 -7.93
CA GLY A 139 -4.27 -6.73 -6.58
C GLY A 139 -2.95 -6.77 -5.82
N TYR A 140 -2.09 -7.76 -6.05
CA TYR A 140 -0.73 -7.79 -5.50
C TYR A 140 0.09 -6.58 -5.98
N GLY A 141 0.10 -6.31 -7.29
CA GLY A 141 0.82 -5.18 -7.86
C GLY A 141 0.31 -3.84 -7.33
N ASP A 142 -1.01 -3.68 -7.27
CA ASP A 142 -1.66 -2.48 -6.75
C ASP A 142 -1.35 -2.27 -5.26
N LEU A 143 -1.40 -3.32 -4.42
CA LEU A 143 -1.04 -3.20 -3.00
C LEU A 143 0.45 -2.92 -2.81
N LEU A 144 1.32 -3.54 -3.61
CA LEU A 144 2.75 -3.28 -3.57
C LEU A 144 3.05 -1.80 -3.84
N MET A 145 2.39 -1.21 -4.85
CA MET A 145 2.48 0.23 -5.12
C MET A 145 1.92 1.07 -3.97
N ALA A 146 0.73 0.74 -3.46
CA ALA A 146 0.14 1.46 -2.33
C ALA A 146 1.02 1.44 -1.06
N SER A 147 1.91 0.45 -0.96
CA SER A 147 2.81 0.24 0.18
C SER A 147 4.24 0.74 -0.05
N SER A 148 4.58 1.18 -1.27
CA SER A 148 5.93 1.67 -1.58
C SER A 148 6.15 3.14 -1.22
N GLY A 149 5.08 3.85 -0.85
CA GLY A 149 5.15 5.25 -0.42
C GLY A 149 5.48 5.39 1.06
N GLU A 150 6.32 6.37 1.39
CA GLU A 150 6.73 6.65 2.77
C GLU A 150 5.63 7.35 3.59
N LEU A 151 4.74 8.09 2.92
CA LEU A 151 3.62 8.74 3.57
C LEU A 151 2.54 7.69 3.88
N LEU A 152 2.13 7.60 5.16
CA LEU A 152 1.03 6.71 5.55
C LEU A 152 -0.34 7.27 5.17
N GLY A 153 -0.46 8.59 5.13
CA GLY A 153 -1.69 9.27 4.78
C GLY A 153 -1.41 10.66 4.22
N LEU A 154 -2.50 11.34 3.85
CA LEU A 154 -2.39 12.71 3.34
C LEU A 154 -1.97 13.68 4.45
N PRO A 155 -1.15 14.69 4.13
CA PRO A 155 -0.77 15.73 5.07
C PRO A 155 -1.99 16.48 5.60
N GLN A 156 -2.00 16.78 6.89
CA GLN A 156 -3.12 17.48 7.52
C GLN A 156 -2.67 18.83 8.07
N LEU A 157 -3.11 19.91 7.41
CA LEU A 157 -2.86 21.26 7.87
C LEU A 157 -3.91 21.65 8.91
N ASP A 158 -3.48 21.92 10.13
CA ASP A 158 -4.32 22.58 11.12
C ASP A 158 -4.44 24.07 10.78
N PRO A 159 -5.61 24.57 10.36
CA PRO A 159 -5.76 25.97 9.96
C PRO A 159 -5.61 26.95 11.13
N LYS A 160 -5.71 26.49 12.38
CA LYS A 160 -5.59 27.36 13.56
C LYS A 160 -4.13 27.59 13.94
N THR A 161 -3.32 26.54 13.89
CA THR A 161 -1.91 26.60 14.29
C THR A 161 -0.97 26.76 13.11
N GLY A 162 -1.43 26.48 11.89
CA GLY A 162 -0.58 26.37 10.70
C GLY A 162 0.31 25.12 10.71
N SER A 163 0.13 24.22 11.67
CA SER A 163 0.94 23.01 11.80
C SER A 163 0.53 21.97 10.76
N LEU A 164 1.50 21.34 10.13
CA LEU A 164 1.28 20.23 9.20
C LEU A 164 1.58 18.91 9.93
N ASN A 165 0.57 18.07 10.09
CA ASN A 165 0.74 16.71 10.57
C ASN A 165 1.00 15.76 9.41
N VAL A 166 2.10 15.02 9.49
CA VAL A 166 2.54 14.04 8.49
C VAL A 166 3.08 12.84 9.24
N ILE A 167 2.62 11.64 8.85
CA ILE A 167 3.13 10.38 9.41
C ILE A 167 3.87 9.63 8.30
N LEU A 168 5.14 9.34 8.60
CA LEU A 168 6.08 8.69 7.71
C LEU A 168 6.40 7.29 8.21
N LYS A 169 6.52 6.34 7.27
CA LYS A 169 7.05 4.99 7.50
C LYS A 169 8.19 4.78 6.52
N PHE A 170 9.36 4.50 7.07
CA PHE A 170 10.54 4.15 6.29
C PHE A 170 10.89 2.68 6.52
N PRO A 171 11.51 2.01 5.53
CA PRO A 171 12.17 0.74 5.75
C PRO A 171 13.25 0.84 6.84
N ASP A 172 13.52 -0.27 7.52
CA ASP A 172 14.59 -0.34 8.51
C ASP A 172 15.94 0.03 7.88
N GLY A 173 16.65 0.97 8.51
CA GLY A 173 17.96 1.44 8.05
C GLY A 173 17.93 2.47 6.92
N ASP A 174 16.77 2.97 6.50
CA ASP A 174 16.70 4.08 5.53
C ASP A 174 17.36 5.35 6.11
N PRO A 175 18.43 5.87 5.49
CA PRO A 175 19.16 7.03 6.01
C PRO A 175 18.32 8.31 6.05
N ARG A 176 17.28 8.41 5.19
CA ARG A 176 16.38 9.57 5.16
C ARG A 176 15.60 9.72 6.46
N ALA A 177 15.26 8.60 7.10
CA ALA A 177 14.54 8.61 8.39
C ALA A 177 15.36 9.31 9.49
N ALA A 178 16.64 8.96 9.61
CA ALA A 178 17.54 9.57 10.58
C ALA A 178 17.79 11.05 10.28
N ALA A 179 18.01 11.41 9.01
CA ALA A 179 18.23 12.79 8.59
C ALA A 179 17.01 13.69 8.89
N LEU A 180 15.80 13.24 8.55
CA LEU A 180 14.57 13.98 8.84
C LEU A 180 14.33 14.11 10.35
N GLN A 181 14.53 13.03 11.12
CA GLN A 181 14.38 13.09 12.57
C GLN A 181 15.35 14.06 13.23
N ASP A 182 16.63 14.04 12.83
CA ASP A 182 17.63 14.98 13.31
C ASP A 182 17.25 16.43 12.96
N ALA A 183 16.82 16.65 11.72
CA ALA A 183 16.44 17.98 11.26
C ALA A 183 15.27 18.58 12.05
N PHE A 184 14.23 17.78 12.33
CA PHE A 184 13.10 18.25 13.14
C PHE A 184 13.47 18.45 14.61
N LYS A 185 14.31 17.59 15.19
CA LYS A 185 14.79 17.75 16.58
C LYS A 185 15.67 18.98 16.76
N SER A 186 16.52 19.25 15.78
CA SER A 186 17.45 20.37 15.78
C SER A 186 16.82 21.70 15.35
N GLY A 187 15.54 21.68 14.95
CA GLY A 187 14.81 22.88 14.52
C GLY A 187 15.37 23.48 13.24
N ARG A 188 15.92 22.65 12.33
CA ARG A 188 16.41 23.11 11.03
C ARG A 188 15.28 23.80 10.27
N GLN A 189 15.59 24.89 9.59
CA GLN A 189 14.62 25.53 8.70
C GLN A 189 14.31 24.62 7.53
N TYR A 190 13.03 24.54 7.16
CA TYR A 190 12.59 23.73 6.05
C TYR A 190 11.49 24.43 5.23
N ARG A 191 11.36 24.02 3.97
CA ARG A 191 10.21 24.30 3.10
C ARG A 191 9.63 22.98 2.63
N ILE A 192 8.31 22.89 2.62
CA ILE A 192 7.59 21.73 2.09
C ILE A 192 6.83 22.20 0.86
N ASP A 193 7.09 21.55 -0.26
CA ASP A 193 6.28 21.66 -1.47
C ASP A 193 5.61 20.31 -1.70
N TRP A 194 4.39 20.30 -2.24
CA TRP A 194 3.79 19.05 -2.68
C TRP A 194 3.00 19.23 -3.96
N VAL A 195 2.88 18.14 -4.70
CA VAL A 195 2.05 18.06 -5.90
C VAL A 195 1.18 16.81 -5.82
N THR A 196 -0.04 16.96 -6.32
CA THR A 196 -0.99 15.87 -6.47
C THR A 196 -1.02 15.45 -7.93
N ILE A 197 -0.87 14.16 -8.19
CA ILE A 197 -0.90 13.56 -9.52
C ILE A 197 -2.14 12.67 -9.58
N THR A 198 -3.06 12.99 -10.48
CA THR A 198 -4.20 12.13 -10.82
C THR A 198 -3.78 11.22 -11.97
N PRO A 199 -3.65 9.89 -11.77
CA PRO A 199 -3.28 8.99 -12.84
C PRO A 199 -4.33 9.00 -13.97
N VAL A 200 -3.86 9.08 -15.22
CA VAL A 200 -4.73 8.94 -16.40
C VAL A 200 -4.64 7.50 -16.88
N GLY A 201 -5.68 6.71 -16.60
CA GLY A 201 -5.74 5.29 -16.95
C GLY A 201 -5.26 4.37 -15.83
N GLN A 202 -5.15 3.08 -16.13
CA GLN A 202 -4.81 2.07 -15.14
C GLN A 202 -3.29 1.89 -15.03
N PRO A 203 -2.69 2.09 -13.84
CA PRO A 203 -1.31 1.70 -13.63
C PRO A 203 -1.19 0.20 -13.91
N THR A 204 -0.23 -0.15 -14.77
CA THR A 204 0.08 -1.54 -15.09
C THR A 204 1.33 -1.91 -14.32
N PHE A 205 1.19 -2.90 -13.44
CA PHE A 205 2.31 -3.45 -12.72
C PHE A 205 3.02 -4.50 -13.59
N TYR A 206 4.34 -4.35 -13.73
CA TYR A 206 5.22 -5.35 -14.31
C TYR A 206 5.99 -6.00 -13.16
N ASP A 207 5.76 -7.30 -12.90
CA ASP A 207 6.68 -8.06 -12.06
C ASP A 207 8.08 -7.92 -12.69
N ALA A 208 9.10 -7.60 -11.90
CA ALA A 208 10.46 -7.80 -12.37
C ALA A 208 10.58 -9.29 -12.72
N GLU A 209 10.87 -9.62 -13.99
CA GLU A 209 11.13 -11.00 -14.37
C GLU A 209 12.19 -11.56 -13.42
N PRO A 210 12.04 -12.80 -12.92
CA PRO A 210 13.13 -13.43 -12.19
C PRO A 210 14.36 -13.36 -13.10
N ALA A 211 15.43 -12.71 -12.62
CA ALA A 211 16.69 -12.66 -13.35
C ALA A 211 16.98 -14.08 -13.82
N ALA A 212 17.04 -14.27 -15.14
CA ALA A 212 17.30 -15.58 -15.73
C ALA A 212 18.48 -16.16 -14.96
N ALA A 213 18.27 -17.31 -14.31
CA ALA A 213 19.31 -17.98 -13.58
C ALA A 213 20.51 -18.05 -14.53
N ALA A 214 21.61 -17.39 -14.14
CA ALA A 214 22.84 -17.43 -14.92
C ALA A 214 23.09 -18.91 -15.20
N SER A 215 22.93 -19.29 -16.47
CA SER A 215 23.22 -20.63 -16.92
C SER A 215 24.73 -20.75 -16.77
N ASP A 216 25.18 -21.32 -15.67
CA ASP A 216 26.52 -21.87 -15.52
C ASP A 216 26.65 -23.00 -16.55
N SER A 217 26.88 -22.62 -17.80
CA SER A 217 27.50 -23.46 -18.80
C SER A 217 29.01 -23.25 -18.73
N GLU A 218 29.61 -23.65 -17.61
CA GLU A 218 31.00 -24.10 -17.61
C GLU A 218 30.98 -25.62 -17.51
N GLY A 219 31.12 -26.26 -18.66
CA GLY A 219 31.10 -27.72 -18.77
C GLY A 219 31.48 -28.19 -20.17
N ALA A 220 32.76 -28.04 -20.53
CA ALA A 220 33.63 -29.03 -21.19
C ALA A 220 34.89 -28.34 -21.76
#